data_AF-A0A2U3KPK9-F1
#
_entry.id   AF-A0A2U3KPK9-F1
#
_cell.length_a   1.000
_cell.length_b   1.000
_cell.length_c   1.000
_cell.angle_alpha   90.00
_cell.angle_beta   90.00
_cell.angle_gamma   90.00
#
_symmetry.space_group_name_H-M   'P 1'
#
loop_
_entity.id
_entity.type
_entity.pdbx_description
1 polymer ?
#
loop_
_entity_poly.entity_id
_entity_poly.type
_entity_poly.pdbx_seq_one_letter_code
_entity_poly.pdbx_strand_id
1 'polypeptide(L)'
;MNSTSLMASAPAGRFWSPRLWNPKVACAATLALVFLSGAVVGALALDFGVHNRQHASLSFDSPQAKALYFDHMQKELNLTPAQAEQMQSVLNDFWLYYRTVLSDGKQRVEQLLDEGQRQKFERLLQQQPH
;
A
#
# COMPACT_ATOMS: atom_id res chain seq x y z
N MET A 1 -61.49 40.96 2.16
CA MET A 1 -62.24 39.71 1.90
C MET A 1 -61.84 39.19 0.54
N ASN A 2 -61.24 37.99 0.55
CA ASN A 2 -61.25 36.97 -0.50
C ASN A 2 -60.48 37.27 -1.80
N SER A 3 -59.83 36.32 -2.46
CA SER A 3 -59.26 35.00 -2.16
C SER A 3 -58.72 34.50 -3.52
N THR A 4 -57.73 33.63 -3.45
CA THR A 4 -57.50 32.51 -4.39
C THR A 4 -56.95 32.74 -5.80
N SER A 5 -55.77 32.13 -5.98
CA SER A 5 -55.24 31.50 -7.19
C SER A 5 -54.69 32.44 -8.27
N LEU A 6 -53.42 32.35 -8.65
CA LEU A 6 -52.75 31.12 -9.09
C LEU A 6 -51.25 31.15 -8.77
N MET A 7 -50.81 30.18 -7.96
CA MET A 7 -49.42 29.71 -7.99
C MET A 7 -49.17 29.10 -9.37
N ALA A 8 -48.45 29.80 -10.23
CA ALA A 8 -47.79 29.17 -11.37
C ALA A 8 -46.47 28.57 -10.85
N SER A 9 -46.53 27.32 -10.39
CA SER A 9 -45.32 26.54 -10.18
C SER A 9 -44.67 26.29 -11.55
N ALA A 10 -43.45 26.80 -11.72
CA ALA A 10 -42.60 26.39 -12.81
C ALA A 10 -42.33 24.88 -12.68
N PRO A 11 -42.56 24.05 -13.71
CA PRO A 11 -42.14 22.66 -13.65
C PRO A 11 -40.62 22.62 -13.57
N ALA A 12 -40.15 21.94 -12.52
CA ALA A 12 -38.77 21.59 -12.26
C ALA A 12 -38.05 21.13 -13.54
N GLY A 13 -36.78 21.53 -13.64
CA GLY A 13 -35.88 21.22 -14.75
C GLY A 13 -36.02 19.77 -15.21
N ARG A 14 -36.57 19.61 -16.41
CA ARG A 14 -36.54 18.38 -17.20
C ARG A 14 -35.13 18.15 -17.73
N PHE A 15 -34.24 17.75 -16.84
CA PHE A 15 -33.05 16.97 -17.16
C PHE A 15 -33.36 15.59 -16.57
N TRP A 16 -33.98 14.67 -17.28
CA TRP A 16 -33.29 13.78 -18.21
C TRP A 16 -34.28 13.16 -19.19
N SER A 17 -33.93 13.14 -20.47
CA SER A 17 -34.57 12.26 -21.45
C SER A 17 -33.57 11.19 -21.87
N PRO A 18 -33.56 9.99 -21.28
CA PRO A 18 -32.79 8.88 -21.82
C PRO A 18 -33.71 8.10 -22.77
N ARG A 19 -34.02 8.69 -23.92
CA ARG A 19 -34.81 8.01 -24.95
C ARG A 19 -34.05 8.13 -26.25
N LEU A 20 -33.26 7.09 -26.54
CA LEU A 20 -32.81 6.63 -27.88
C LEU A 20 -31.70 5.56 -27.81
N TRP A 21 -31.19 5.17 -26.62
CA TRP A 21 -30.21 4.08 -26.53
C TRP A 21 -30.86 2.69 -26.48
N ASN A 22 -30.25 1.77 -27.23
CA ASN A 22 -30.57 0.35 -27.20
C ASN A 22 -30.38 -0.15 -25.74
N PRO A 23 -31.35 -0.82 -25.10
CA PRO A 23 -31.26 -1.19 -23.68
C PRO A 23 -30.03 -2.03 -23.34
N LYS A 24 -29.55 -2.81 -24.31
CA LYS A 24 -28.29 -3.56 -24.22
C LYS A 24 -27.06 -2.66 -24.11
N VAL A 25 -27.05 -1.54 -24.85
CA VAL A 25 -25.96 -0.56 -24.83
C VAL A 25 -25.98 0.22 -23.51
N ALA A 26 -27.16 0.61 -23.01
CA ALA A 26 -27.29 1.27 -21.72
C ALA A 26 -26.79 0.36 -20.58
N CYS A 27 -27.17 -0.91 -20.59
CA CYS A 27 -26.70 -1.91 -19.62
C CYS A 27 -25.19 -2.16 -19.72
N ALA A 28 -24.65 -2.30 -20.93
CA ALA A 28 -23.21 -2.47 -21.12
C ALA A 28 -22.42 -1.24 -20.64
N ALA A 29 -22.93 -0.02 -20.89
CA ALA A 29 -22.30 1.21 -20.46
C ALA A 29 -22.27 1.35 -18.93
N THR A 30 -23.36 0.99 -18.23
CA THR A 30 -23.38 1.03 -16.75
C THR A 30 -22.43 0.00 -16.16
N LEU A 31 -22.38 -1.22 -16.72
CA LEU A 31 -21.45 -2.25 -16.28
C LEU A 31 -19.99 -1.84 -16.53
N ALA A 32 -19.69 -1.26 -17.68
CA ALA A 32 -18.36 -0.75 -18.00
C ALA A 32 -17.94 0.35 -17.03
N LEU A 33 -18.85 1.27 -16.67
CA LEU A 33 -18.55 2.36 -15.76
C LEU A 33 -18.31 1.86 -14.32
N VAL A 34 -19.12 0.92 -13.85
CA VAL A 34 -18.90 0.25 -12.56
C VAL A 34 -17.57 -0.48 -12.55
N PHE A 35 -17.26 -1.21 -13.62
CA PHE A 35 -15.98 -1.91 -13.76
C PHE A 35 -14.79 -0.93 -13.76
N LEU A 36 -14.90 0.18 -14.51
CA LEU A 36 -13.86 1.21 -14.56
C LEU A 36 -13.66 1.88 -13.19
N SER A 37 -14.74 2.14 -12.46
CA SER A 37 -14.67 2.67 -11.10
C SER A 37 -13.99 1.69 -10.13
N GLY A 38 -14.31 0.40 -10.22
CA GLY A 38 -13.66 -0.65 -9.44
C GLY A 38 -12.20 -0.84 -9.83
N ALA A 39 -11.86 -0.69 -11.11
CA ALA A 39 -10.49 -0.78 -11.59
C ALA A 39 -9.62 0.38 -11.11
N VAL A 40 -10.14 1.61 -11.08
CA VAL A 40 -9.43 2.77 -10.51
C VAL A 40 -9.24 2.60 -9.02
N VAL A 41 -10.29 2.22 -8.27
CA VAL A 41 -10.18 1.97 -6.83
C VAL A 41 -9.23 0.80 -6.54
N GLY A 42 -9.27 -0.27 -7.34
CA GLY A 42 -8.35 -1.40 -7.22
C GLY A 42 -6.90 -1.02 -7.55
N ALA A 43 -6.70 -0.22 -8.60
CA ALA A 43 -5.39 0.30 -8.97
C ALA A 43 -4.82 1.22 -7.88
N LEU A 44 -5.65 2.09 -7.28
CA LEU A 44 -5.25 2.92 -6.15
C LEU A 44 -5.00 2.07 -4.90
N ALA A 45 -5.84 1.07 -4.60
CA ALA A 45 -5.63 0.18 -3.47
C ALA A 45 -4.35 -0.65 -3.60
N LEU A 46 -3.98 -1.04 -4.83
CA LEU A 46 -2.69 -1.66 -5.12
C LEU A 46 -1.57 -0.63 -5.07
N ASP A 47 -1.73 0.57 -5.61
CA ASP A 47 -0.68 1.60 -5.59
C ASP A 47 -0.36 2.04 -4.15
N PHE A 48 -1.38 2.32 -3.32
CA PHE A 48 -1.20 2.63 -1.90
C PHE A 48 -0.81 1.40 -1.08
N GLY A 49 -1.37 0.22 -1.36
CA GLY A 49 -1.05 -1.02 -0.65
C GLY A 49 0.34 -1.58 -0.98
N VAL A 50 0.83 -1.35 -2.20
CA VAL A 50 2.17 -1.71 -2.68
C VAL A 50 3.17 -0.62 -2.32
N HIS A 51 2.87 0.68 -2.44
CA HIS A 51 3.77 1.73 -1.93
C HIS A 51 3.95 1.64 -0.40
N ASN A 52 2.90 1.38 0.37
CA ASN A 52 3.02 1.19 1.82
C ASN A 52 3.78 -0.10 2.18
N ARG A 53 3.80 -1.10 1.29
CA ARG A 53 4.65 -2.29 1.41
C ARG A 53 6.07 -2.10 0.88
N GLN A 54 6.27 -1.21 -0.10
CA GLN A 54 7.59 -0.80 -0.61
C GLN A 54 8.29 0.19 0.34
N HIS A 55 7.55 0.90 1.19
CA HIS A 55 8.14 1.57 2.36
C HIS A 55 8.45 0.58 3.51
N ALA A 56 7.87 -0.62 3.48
CA ALA A 56 8.25 -1.74 4.34
C ALA A 56 9.35 -2.63 3.74
N SER A 57 9.78 -2.39 2.49
CA SER A 57 11.06 -2.85 1.97
C SER A 57 12.16 -1.87 2.39
N LEU A 58 12.22 -1.56 3.69
CA LEU A 58 13.47 -1.13 4.29
C LEU A 58 14.42 -2.29 4.05
N SER A 59 15.32 -2.15 3.07
CA SER A 59 16.49 -3.02 3.03
C SER A 59 17.16 -2.84 4.40
N PHE A 60 16.88 -3.75 5.34
CA PHE A 60 17.35 -3.68 6.73
C PHE A 60 18.88 -3.78 6.83
N ASP A 61 19.56 -3.93 5.69
CA ASP A 61 21.00 -3.89 5.56
C ASP A 61 21.54 -2.51 5.10
N SER A 62 20.69 -1.61 4.59
CA SER A 62 21.10 -0.26 4.17
C SER A 62 21.21 0.69 5.37
N PRO A 63 22.39 1.31 5.60
CA PRO A 63 22.54 2.35 6.63
C PRO A 63 21.59 3.53 6.45
N GLN A 64 21.28 3.86 5.19
CA GLN A 64 20.41 4.97 4.84
C GLN A 64 18.94 4.68 5.14
N ALA A 65 18.50 3.45 4.89
CA ALA A 65 17.15 2.98 5.24
C ALA A 65 16.90 3.03 6.76
N LYS A 66 17.89 2.58 7.55
CA LYS A 66 17.84 2.64 9.02
C LYS A 66 17.72 4.07 9.53
N ALA A 67 18.49 5.00 8.96
CA ALA A 67 18.44 6.41 9.34
C ALA A 67 17.07 7.05 9.03
N LEU A 68 16.49 6.76 7.86
CA LEU A 68 15.17 7.25 7.48
C LEU A 68 14.06 6.68 8.39
N TYR A 69 14.13 5.40 8.74
CA TYR A 69 13.17 4.77 9.66
C TYR A 69 13.26 5.39 11.07
N PHE A 70 14.47 5.65 11.55
CA PHE A 70 14.69 6.32 12.82
C PHE A 70 14.15 7.76 12.82
N ASP A 71 14.47 8.55 11.79
CA ASP A 71 13.98 9.93 11.64
C ASP A 71 12.44 9.98 11.59
N HIS A 72 11.82 9.03 10.88
CA HIS A 72 10.37 8.87 10.86
C HIS A 72 9.80 8.59 12.26
N MET A 73 10.33 7.60 12.99
CA MET A 73 9.86 7.30 14.35
C MET A 73 10.10 8.45 15.33
N GLN A 74 11.22 9.17 15.21
CA GLN A 74 11.52 10.31 16.05
C GLN A 74 10.48 11.42 15.88
N LYS A 75 10.07 11.69 14.64
CA LYS A 75 9.05 12.69 14.29
C LYS A 75 7.65 12.27 14.73
N GLU A 76 7.24 11.04 14.41
CA GLU A 76 5.90 10.54 14.72
C GLU A 76 5.66 10.43 16.24
N LEU A 77 6.68 9.99 17.00
CA LEU A 77 6.56 9.80 18.44
C LEU A 77 6.96 11.02 19.26
N ASN A 78 7.41 12.10 18.62
CA ASN A 78 7.89 13.33 19.28
C ASN A 78 8.91 13.04 20.41
N LEU A 79 9.92 12.24 20.10
CA LEU A 79 10.91 11.81 21.09
C LEU A 79 11.76 12.99 21.57
N THR A 80 11.97 13.09 22.89
CA THR A 80 12.99 13.99 23.44
C THR A 80 14.39 13.54 23.01
N PRO A 81 15.41 14.42 23.04
CA PRO A 81 16.77 14.05 22.64
C PRO A 81 17.32 12.82 23.38
N ALA A 82 17.07 12.72 24.69
CA ALA A 82 17.48 11.58 25.49
C ALA A 82 16.76 10.28 25.12
N GLN A 83 15.46 10.36 24.78
CA GLN A 83 14.70 9.19 24.31
C GLN A 83 15.12 8.75 22.90
N ALA A 84 15.47 9.71 22.04
CA ALA A 84 15.95 9.43 20.70
C ALA A 84 17.29 8.67 20.74
N GLU A 85 18.24 9.08 21.59
CA GLU A 85 19.50 8.35 21.78
C GLU A 85 19.28 6.92 22.26
N GLN A 86 18.41 6.73 23.27
CA GLN A 86 18.08 5.39 23.75
C GLN A 86 17.39 4.54 22.68
N MET A 87 16.45 5.12 21.94
CA MET A 87 15.77 4.44 20.84
C MET A 87 16.75 4.03 19.74
N GLN A 88 17.72 4.88 19.42
CA GLN A 88 18.76 4.57 18.44
C GLN A 88 19.62 3.38 18.87
N SER A 89 19.98 3.30 20.16
CA SER A 89 20.70 2.15 20.71
C SER A 89 19.88 0.86 20.57
N VAL A 90 18.62 0.89 20.99
CA VAL A 90 17.72 -0.27 20.91
C VAL A 90 17.55 -0.77 19.47
N LEU A 91 17.39 0.16 18.51
CA LEU A 91 17.26 -0.20 17.10
C LEU A 91 18.57 -0.78 16.54
N ASN A 92 19.72 -0.23 16.91
CA ASN A 92 21.02 -0.75 16.48
C ASN A 92 21.23 -2.19 16.98
N ASP A 93 20.92 -2.45 18.26
CA ASP A 93 21.03 -3.78 18.85
C ASP A 93 20.08 -4.76 18.15
N PHE A 94 18.85 -4.33 17.87
CA PHE A 94 17.88 -5.13 17.12
C PHE A 94 18.38 -5.49 15.73
N TRP A 95 18.96 -4.53 14.99
CA TRP A 95 19.52 -4.78 13.66
C TRP A 95 20.70 -5.74 13.68
N LEU A 96 21.59 -5.59 14.67
CA LEU A 96 22.75 -6.47 14.82
C LEU A 96 22.32 -7.90 15.12
N TYR A 97 21.39 -8.06 16.07
CA TYR A 97 20.86 -9.37 16.44
C TYR A 97 20.15 -10.04 15.25
N TYR A 98 19.25 -9.32 14.57
CA TYR A 98 18.53 -9.84 13.42
C TYR A 98 19.49 -10.31 12.31
N ARG A 99 20.52 -9.51 11.99
CA ARG A 99 21.51 -9.86 10.97
C ARG A 99 22.25 -11.15 11.33
N THR A 100 22.64 -11.30 12.59
CA THR A 100 23.36 -12.48 13.09
C THR A 100 22.47 -13.73 13.00
N VAL A 101 21.23 -13.64 13.49
CA VAL A 101 20.28 -14.77 13.43
C VAL A 101 20.00 -15.18 12.00
N LEU A 102 19.84 -14.22 11.09
CA LEU A 102 19.59 -14.47 9.68
C LEU A 102 20.80 -15.13 9.00
N SER A 103 22.02 -14.64 9.24
CA SER A 103 23.24 -15.24 8.69
C SER A 103 23.46 -16.66 9.21
N ASP A 104 23.29 -16.87 10.51
CA ASP A 104 23.45 -18.18 11.14
C ASP A 104 22.38 -19.17 10.65
N GLY A 105 21.14 -18.68 10.48
CA GLY A 105 20.04 -19.43 9.88
C GLY A 105 20.35 -19.86 8.45
N LYS A 106 20.79 -18.92 7.60
CA LYS A 106 21.17 -19.20 6.21
C LYS A 106 22.29 -20.23 6.15
N GLN A 107 23.34 -20.05 6.96
CA GLN A 107 24.48 -20.98 6.98
C GLN A 107 24.07 -22.39 7.40
N ARG A 108 23.19 -22.52 8.41
CA ARG A 108 22.67 -23.83 8.82
C ARG A 108 21.84 -24.49 7.73
N VAL A 109 21.00 -23.73 7.02
CA VAL A 109 20.25 -24.27 5.88
C VAL A 109 21.19 -24.74 4.79
N GLU A 110 22.19 -23.93 4.43
CA GLU A 110 23.18 -24.29 3.41
C GLU A 110 23.98 -25.55 3.74
N GLN A 111 24.25 -25.82 5.03
CA GLN A 111 24.92 -27.05 5.47
C GLN A 111 24.07 -28.31 5.29
N LEU A 112 22.75 -28.18 5.19
CA LEU A 112 21.83 -29.30 4.95
C LEU A 112 21.62 -29.61 3.47
N LEU A 113 22.00 -28.68 2.59
CA LEU A 113 21.72 -28.76 1.16
C LEU A 113 22.93 -29.29 0.37
N ASP A 114 22.66 -30.01 -0.70
CA ASP A 114 23.67 -30.31 -1.72
C ASP A 114 23.99 -29.08 -2.59
N GLU A 115 25.05 -29.16 -3.38
CA GLU A 115 25.54 -28.03 -4.19
C GLU A 115 24.48 -27.49 -5.17
N GLY A 116 23.69 -28.36 -5.79
CA GLY A 116 22.62 -27.97 -6.71
C GLY A 116 21.45 -27.29 -5.98
N GLN A 117 21.12 -27.78 -4.79
CA GLN A 117 20.11 -27.21 -3.91
C GLN A 117 20.54 -25.86 -3.33
N ARG A 118 21.82 -25.67 -2.98
CA ARG A 118 22.38 -24.39 -2.51
C ARG A 118 22.23 -23.30 -3.57
N GLN A 119 22.63 -23.59 -4.81
CA GLN A 119 22.47 -22.63 -5.92
C GLN A 119 21.01 -22.27 -6.20
N LYS A 120 20.08 -23.24 -6.03
CA LYS A 120 18.65 -22.97 -6.14
C LYS A 120 18.14 -22.13 -4.97
N PHE A 121 18.60 -22.41 -3.75
CA PHE A 121 18.26 -21.68 -2.54
C PHE A 121 18.71 -20.22 -2.62
N GLU A 122 19.92 -19.94 -3.09
CA GLU A 122 20.40 -18.57 -3.32
C GLU A 122 19.55 -17.81 -4.35
N ARG A 123 19.18 -18.48 -5.45
CA ARG A 123 18.26 -17.89 -6.44
C ARG A 123 16.88 -17.59 -5.84
N LEU A 124 16.34 -18.47 -5.00
CA LEU A 124 15.07 -18.23 -4.32
C LEU A 124 15.14 -17.05 -3.35
N LEU A 125 16.26 -16.88 -2.64
CA LEU A 125 16.49 -15.72 -1.76
C LEU A 125 16.60 -14.40 -2.54
N GLN A 126 17.18 -14.42 -3.74
CA GLN A 126 17.27 -13.24 -4.63
C GLN A 126 15.95 -12.93 -5.36
N GLN A 127 15.08 -13.93 -5.53
CA GLN A 127 13.79 -13.80 -6.21
C GLN A 127 12.65 -13.36 -5.30
N GLN A 128 12.80 -13.42 -3.98
CA GLN A 128 11.87 -12.74 -3.09
C GLN A 128 12.05 -11.23 -3.28
N PRO A 129 11.04 -10.50 -3.81
CA PRO A 129 11.12 -9.06 -3.87
C PRO A 129 11.22 -8.53 -2.44
N HIS A 130 12.28 -7.76 -2.19
CA HIS A 130 12.53 -7.04 -0.95
C HIS A 130 11.36 -6.12 -0.60
#